data_AF-A0A0U3EDU3-F1
#
_entry.id   AF-A0A0U3EDU3-F1
#
_cell.length_a   1.000
_cell.length_b   1.000
_cell.length_c   1.000
_cell.angle_alpha   90.00
_cell.angle_beta   90.00
_cell.angle_gamma   90.00
#
_symmetry.space_group_name_H-M   'P 1'
#
loop_
_entity.id
_entity.type
_entity.pdbx_description
1 polymer ?
#
loop_
_entity_poly.entity_id
_entity_poly.type
_entity_poly.pdbx_seq_one_letter_code
_entity_poly.pdbx_strand_id
1 'polypeptide(L)' 'MYYIFRCDCGRVLYAKEGVATRKCVCGKTLKVKGRRIFKKVETREEASYAVQKMQDEIYGNTGFIKASDL' A
#
# COMPACT_ATOMS: atom_id res chain seq x y z
N MET A 1 14.50 -6.86 -1.48
CA MET A 1 13.07 -7.20 -1.38
C MET A 1 12.24 -6.38 -0.40
N TYR A 2 11.04 -6.03 -0.85
CA TYR A 2 9.95 -5.38 -0.12
C TYR A 2 8.67 -6.21 -0.27
N TYR A 3 7.87 -6.24 0.79
CA TYR A 3 6.59 -6.93 0.84
C TYR A 3 5.46 -5.91 0.81
N ILE A 4 4.44 -6.20 0.01
CA ILE A 4 3.23 -5.40 -0.07
C ILE A 4 2.08 -6.15 0.58
N PHE A 5 1.39 -5.49 1.50
CA PHE A 5 0.31 -6.06 2.30
C PHE A 5 -0.74 -4.99 2.63
N ARG A 6 -1.90 -5.42 3.13
CA ARG A 6 -3.04 -4.54 3.44
C ARG A 6 -3.19 -4.40 4.95
N CYS A 7 -3.51 -3.20 5.39
CA CYS A 7 -3.95 -2.93 6.76
C CYS A 7 -5.43 -3.28 6.93
N ASP A 8 -5.86 -3.53 8.16
CA ASP A 8 -7.28 -3.74 8.50
C ASP A 8 -8.16 -2.52 8.16
N CYS A 9 -7.58 -1.31 8.03
CA CYS A 9 -8.31 -0.13 7.58
C CYS A 9 -8.54 -0.09 6.05
N GLY A 10 -8.07 -1.11 5.33
CA GLY A 10 -8.23 -1.21 3.89
C GLY A 10 -7.07 -0.62 3.06
N ARG A 11 -6.17 0.17 3.66
CA ARG A 11 -5.01 0.74 2.95
C ARG A 11 -3.94 -0.31 2.65
N VAL A 12 -3.34 -0.20 1.47
CA VAL A 12 -2.17 -0.97 1.07
C VAL A 12 -0.88 -0.28 1.56
N LEU A 13 0.06 -1.07 2.05
CA LEU A 13 1.34 -0.63 2.60
C LEU A 13 2.47 -1.54 2.10
N TYR A 14 3.70 -1.04 2.14
CA TYR A 14 4.89 -1.84 1.91
C TYR A 14 5.86 -1.78 3.11
N ALA A 15 6.66 -2.82 3.26
CA ALA A 15 7.76 -2.87 4.22
C ALA A 15 8.96 -3.61 3.61
N LYS A 16 10.18 -3.21 4.01
CA LYS A 16 11.40 -3.94 3.63
C LYS A 16 11.39 -5.32 4.29
N GLU A 17 11.92 -6.31 3.58
CA GLU A 17 12.16 -7.63 4.15
C GLU A 17 13.02 -7.53 5.44
N GLY A 18 12.65 -8.32 6.46
CA GLY A 18 13.26 -8.26 7.79
C GLY A 18 12.56 -7.32 8.79
N VAL A 19 11.73 -6.38 8.33
CA VAL A 19 10.96 -5.52 9.24
C VAL A 19 9.84 -6.33 9.91
N ALA A 20 9.87 -6.41 11.24
CA ALA A 20 8.87 -7.16 12.00
C ALA A 20 7.50 -6.46 12.03
N THR A 21 7.48 -5.14 12.18
CA THR A 21 6.25 -4.34 12.34
C THR A 21 6.26 -3.06 11.52
N ARG A 22 5.10 -2.67 11.00
CA ARG A 22 4.90 -1.39 10.30
C ARG A 22 3.68 -0.67 10.86
N LYS A 23 3.82 0.63 11.15
CA LYS A 23 2.71 1.49 11.55
C LYS A 23 1.95 1.99 10.31
N CYS A 24 0.63 1.83 10.32
CA CYS A 24 -0.24 2.43 9.33
C CYS A 24 -0.60 3.87 9.75
N VAL A 25 -0.94 4.70 8.76
CA VAL A 25 -1.43 6.07 8.97
C VAL A 25 -2.75 6.09 9.77
N CYS A 26 -3.52 5.00 9.80
CA CYS A 26 -4.69 4.87 10.70
C CYS A 26 -4.33 4.68 12.18
N GLY A 27 -3.04 4.69 12.53
CA GLY A 27 -2.54 4.53 13.90
C GLY A 27 -2.22 3.09 14.31
N LYS A 28 -2.75 2.08 13.60
CA LYS A 28 -2.51 0.65 13.92
C LYS A 28 -1.09 0.20 13.58
N THR A 29 -0.50 -0.62 14.46
CA THR A 29 0.79 -1.29 14.22
C THR A 29 0.57 -2.73 13.76
N LEU A 30 1.14 -3.08 12.62
CA LEU A 30 0.89 -4.35 11.92
C LEU A 30 2.14 -5.24 11.96
N LYS A 31 2.00 -6.51 12.32
CA LYS A 31 3.08 -7.51 12.20
C LYS A 31 3.17 -7.98 10.75
N VAL A 32 4.28 -7.72 10.06
CA VAL A 32 4.43 -7.95 8.61
C VAL A 32 4.32 -9.43 8.25
N LYS A 33 5.01 -10.31 8.98
CA LYS A 33 4.98 -11.78 8.75
C LYS A 33 3.60 -12.42 9.00
N GLY A 34 2.75 -11.77 9.79
CA GLY A 34 1.40 -12.26 10.09
C GLY A 34 0.34 -11.79 9.10
N ARG A 35 0.72 -11.02 8.07
CA ARG A 35 -0.22 -10.51 7.06
C ARG A 35 -0.08 -11.29 5.76
N ARG A 36 -1.19 -11.36 5.02
CA ARG A 36 -1.19 -11.87 3.64
C ARG A 36 -0.39 -10.91 2.76
N ILE A 37 0.70 -11.41 2.20
CA ILE A 37 1.55 -10.68 1.27
C ILE A 37 0.96 -10.83 -0.13
N PHE A 38 0.63 -9.71 -0.79
CA PHE A 38 0.07 -9.71 -2.15
C PHE A 38 1.16 -9.78 -3.21
N LYS A 39 2.25 -9.05 -3.00
CA LYS A 39 3.36 -8.94 -3.95
C LYS A 39 4.67 -8.76 -3.21
N LYS A 40 5.74 -9.25 -3.83
CA LYS A 40 7.13 -9.02 -3.45
C LYS A 40 7.82 -8.29 -4.59
N VAL A 41 8.60 -7.26 -4.27
CA VAL A 41 9.32 -6.43 -5.26
C VAL A 41 10.73 -6.17 -4.76
N GLU A 42 11.67 -5.87 -5.65
CA GLU A 42 13.07 -5.75 -5.24
C GLU A 42 13.41 -4.37 -4.72
N THR A 43 12.93 -3.34 -5.43
CA THR A 43 13.30 -1.95 -5.15
C THR A 43 12.22 -1.22 -4.36
N ARG A 44 12.63 -0.13 -3.73
CA ARG A 44 11.70 0.74 -3.00
C ARG A 44 10.74 1.48 -3.94
N GLU A 45 11.23 1.87 -5.12
CA GLU A 45 10.43 2.59 -6.11
C GLU A 45 9.30 1.70 -6.64
N GLU A 46 9.61 0.44 -6.97
CA GLU A 46 8.61 -0.54 -7.37
C GLU A 46 7.56 -0.77 -6.28
N ALA A 47 7.99 -0.81 -5.01
CA ALA A 47 7.08 -0.96 -3.88
C ALA A 47 6.13 0.24 -3.75
N SER A 48 6.67 1.45 -3.87
CA SER A 48 5.88 2.68 -3.81
C SER A 48 4.86 2.74 -4.96
N TYR A 49 5.32 2.46 -6.18
CA TYR A 49 4.47 2.46 -7.37
C TYR A 49 3.37 1.41 -7.28
N ALA A 50 3.70 0.19 -6.86
CA ALA A 50 2.73 -0.88 -6.71
C ALA A 50 1.68 -0.57 -5.63
N VAL A 51 2.08 0.03 -4.50
CA VAL A 51 1.13 0.48 -3.47
C VAL A 51 0.22 1.57 -4.01
N GLN A 52 0.75 2.56 -4.72
CA GLN A 52 -0.06 3.63 -5.33
C GLN A 52 -1.09 3.04 -6.30
N LYS A 53 -0.65 2.21 -7.25
CA LYS A 53 -1.54 1.57 -8.23
C LYS A 53 -2.66 0.76 -7.57
N MET A 54 -2.34 -0.05 -6.56
CA MET A 54 -3.35 -0.81 -5.83
C MET A 54 -4.32 0.08 -5.04
N GLN A 55 -3.84 1.22 -4.52
CA GLN A 55 -4.72 2.17 -3.83
C GLN A 55 -5.67 2.86 -4.81
N ASP A 56 -5.18 3.26 -5.98
CA ASP A 56 -5.99 3.88 -7.03
C ASP A 56 -7.03 2.90 -7.59
N GLU A 57 -6.70 1.61 -7.71
CA GLU A 57 -7.64 0.56 -8.12
C GLU A 57 -8.76 0.32 -7.08
N ILE A 58 -8.45 0.44 -5.78
CA ILE A 58 -9.43 0.21 -4.70
C ILE A 58 -10.34 1.42 -4.49
N TYR A 59 -9.77 2.63 -4.50
CA TYR A 59 -10.47 3.85 -4.08
C TYR A 59 -10.77 4.80 -5.22
N GLY A 60 -10.31 4.50 -6.44
CA GLY A 60 -10.32 5.43 -7.56
C GLY A 60 -9.22 6.47 -7.43
N ASN A 61 -8.83 7.02 -8.57
CA ASN A 61 -7.98 8.21 -8.58
C ASN A 61 -8.82 9.41 -8.12
N THR A 62 -8.34 10.15 -7.13
CA THR A 62 -8.96 11.40 -6.69
C THR A 62 -8.22 12.55 -7.36
N GLY A 63 -8.90 13.24 -8.26
CA GLY A 63 -8.35 14.35 -9.01
C GLY A 63 -9.39 15.43 -9.25
N PHE A 64 -8.93 16.62 -9.62
CA PHE A 64 -9.83 17.64 -10.16
C PHE A 64 -10.36 17.14 -11.50
N ILE A 65 -11.67 16.92 -11.56
CA ILE A 65 -12.37 16.73 -12.82
C ILE A 65 -12.64 18.10 -13.42
N LYS A 66 -12.50 18.23 -14.74
CA LYS A 66 -12.93 19.46 -15.41
C LYS A 66 -14.44 19.56 -15.26
N ALA A 67 -14.96 20.79 -15.24
CA ALA A 67 -16.41 21.01 -15.22
C ALA A 67 -17.12 20.39 -16.44
N SER A 68 -16.40 20.13 -17.54
CA SER A 68 -16.91 19.43 -18.73
C SER A 68 -17.07 17.91 -18.54
N ASP A 69 -16.36 17.34 -17.57
CA ASP A 69 -16.22 15.89 -17.37
C ASP A 69 -16.99 15.44 -16.11
N LEU A 70 -17.91 16.29 -15.63
CA LEU A 70 -18.75 16.13 -14.43
C LEU A 70 -20.09 15.46 -14.77
#